data_AF-U5CKT1-F1
#
_entry.id   AF-U5CKT1-F1
#
_cell.length_a   1.000
_cell.length_b   1.000
_cell.length_c   1.000
_cell.angle_alpha   90.00
_cell.angle_beta   90.00
_cell.angle_gamma   90.00
#
_symmetry.space_group_name_H-M   'P 1'
#
loop_
_entity.id
_entity.type
_entity.pdbx_description
1 polymer ?
#
loop_
_entity_poly.entity_id
_entity_poly.type
_entity_poly.pdbx_seq_one_letter_code
_entity_poly.pdbx_strand_id
1 'polypeptide(L)'
;IPFDAANSPYFPPMVSAIQRVGPGVKPPMTYELSGPILDEEVEEVKKWIEEYKQSWSRTGITLMSDGTKKDANFYVRLYDQIVEEVRDKHVVQFITDNARACVSAGTKLMDKRKHLVWIPCAAHNIDLMLEEIGEIKIMKETLQEA
;
A
#
# COMPACT_ATOMS: atom_id res chain seq x y z
N ILE A 1 -15.45 -12.57 6.81
CA ILE A 1 -14.42 -11.98 7.69
C ILE A 1 -13.45 -13.11 8.01
N PRO A 2 -12.15 -12.94 7.74
CA PRO A 2 -11.13 -13.92 8.11
C PRO A 2 -11.18 -14.26 9.61
N PHE A 3 -10.99 -15.53 9.99
CA PHE A 3 -11.10 -15.95 11.40
C PHE A 3 -10.03 -15.33 12.29
N ASP A 4 -8.86 -15.04 11.73
CA ASP A 4 -7.73 -14.37 12.37
C ASP A 4 -7.98 -12.89 12.68
N ALA A 5 -9.08 -12.29 12.21
CA ALA A 5 -9.47 -10.93 12.59
C ALA A 5 -9.62 -10.77 14.12
N ALA A 6 -9.95 -11.85 14.85
CA ALA A 6 -10.02 -11.84 16.31
C ALA A 6 -8.65 -11.66 17.00
N ASN A 7 -7.55 -11.94 16.30
CA ASN A 7 -6.18 -11.77 16.80
C ASN A 7 -5.66 -10.33 16.62
N SER A 8 -6.44 -9.45 16.01
CA SER A 8 -6.07 -8.05 15.83
C SER A 8 -5.83 -7.35 17.17
N PRO A 9 -4.76 -6.55 17.33
CA PRO A 9 -4.55 -5.74 18.54
C PRO A 9 -5.69 -4.74 18.80
N TYR A 10 -6.49 -4.42 17.77
CA TYR A 10 -7.64 -3.53 17.85
C TYR A 10 -8.92 -4.23 18.34
N PHE A 11 -8.97 -5.58 18.30
CA PHE A 11 -10.18 -6.33 18.67
C PHE A 11 -10.51 -6.24 20.18
N PRO A 12 -9.58 -6.45 21.13
CA PRO A 12 -9.89 -6.29 22.56
C PRO A 12 -10.31 -4.86 22.98
N PRO A 13 -9.67 -3.78 22.49
CA PRO A 13 -10.16 -2.41 22.71
C PRO A 13 -11.58 -2.18 22.18
N MET A 14 -11.89 -2.68 20.98
CA MET A 14 -13.24 -2.59 20.41
C MET A 14 -14.26 -3.31 21.29
N VAL A 15 -13.99 -4.54 21.73
CA VAL A 15 -14.87 -5.29 22.65
C VAL A 15 -15.06 -4.54 23.97
N SER A 16 -13.98 -4.00 24.54
CA SER A 16 -14.04 -3.22 25.78
C SER A 16 -14.90 -1.96 25.62
N ALA A 17 -14.82 -1.29 24.47
CA ALA A 17 -15.64 -0.13 24.16
C ALA A 17 -17.13 -0.50 24.08
N ILE A 18 -17.47 -1.61 23.42
CA ILE A 18 -18.85 -2.14 23.35
C ILE A 18 -19.38 -2.49 24.75
N GLN A 19 -18.58 -3.21 25.54
CA GLN A 19 -18.94 -3.60 26.91
C GLN A 19 -19.20 -2.39 27.81
N ARG A 20 -18.41 -1.31 27.66
CA ARG A 20 -18.56 -0.08 28.44
C ARG A 20 -19.87 0.66 28.15
N VAL A 21 -20.36 0.61 26.91
CA VAL A 21 -21.64 1.25 26.55
C VAL A 21 -22.83 0.41 27.01
N GLY A 22 -22.69 -0.92 27.00
CA GLY A 22 -23.65 -1.86 27.57
C GLY A 22 -24.66 -2.44 26.56
N PRO A 23 -25.73 -3.11 27.03
CA PRO A 23 -26.71 -3.75 26.17
C PRO A 23 -27.47 -2.75 25.28
N GLY A 24 -27.66 -3.09 24.01
CA GLY A 24 -28.41 -2.27 23.05
C GLY A 24 -27.57 -1.36 22.16
N VAL A 25 -26.23 -1.44 22.24
CA VAL A 25 -25.33 -0.81 21.26
C VAL A 25 -25.70 -1.26 19.85
N LYS A 26 -25.91 -0.31 18.96
CA LYS A 26 -26.13 -0.58 17.54
C LYS A 26 -24.78 -0.51 16.82
N PRO A 27 -24.47 -1.45 15.92
CA PRO A 27 -23.29 -1.31 15.08
C PRO A 27 -23.45 -0.10 14.14
N PRO A 28 -22.33 0.49 13.70
CA PRO A 28 -22.37 1.53 12.67
C PRO A 28 -23.04 1.03 11.39
N MET A 29 -23.77 1.92 10.71
CA MET A 29 -24.29 1.67 9.38
C MET A 29 -23.18 1.76 8.33
N THR A 30 -23.38 1.14 7.17
CA THR A 30 -22.43 1.24 6.04
C THR A 30 -22.12 2.70 5.69
N TYR A 31 -23.14 3.57 5.68
CA TYR A 31 -22.96 5.01 5.43
C TYR A 31 -22.01 5.66 6.45
N GLU A 32 -22.13 5.32 7.73
CA GLU A 32 -21.29 5.87 8.79
C GLU A 32 -19.83 5.42 8.61
N LEU A 33 -19.62 4.14 8.27
CA LEU A 33 -18.30 3.58 8.00
C LEU A 33 -17.63 4.18 6.76
N SER A 34 -18.37 4.29 5.65
CA SER A 34 -17.80 4.76 4.37
C SER A 34 -17.83 6.28 4.20
N GLY A 35 -18.45 7.00 5.13
CA GLY A 35 -18.56 8.46 5.13
C GLY A 35 -17.81 9.03 6.32
N PRO A 36 -18.52 9.48 7.38
CA PRO A 36 -17.92 10.25 8.47
C PRO A 36 -16.74 9.55 9.15
N ILE A 37 -16.83 8.24 9.43
CA ILE A 37 -15.72 7.52 10.08
C ILE A 37 -14.50 7.46 9.16
N LEU A 38 -14.68 7.17 7.88
CA LEU A 38 -13.57 7.18 6.92
C LEU A 38 -12.97 8.58 6.76
N ASP A 39 -13.80 9.62 6.74
CA ASP A 39 -13.35 11.00 6.64
C ASP A 39 -12.49 11.41 7.86
N GLU A 40 -12.89 10.99 9.08
CA GLU A 40 -12.11 11.19 10.30
C GLU A 40 -10.73 10.49 10.23
N GLU A 41 -10.69 9.23 9.80
CA GLU A 41 -9.43 8.49 9.62
C GLU A 41 -8.53 9.15 8.56
N VAL A 42 -9.12 9.64 7.46
CA VAL A 42 -8.39 10.37 6.42
C VAL A 42 -7.81 11.68 6.97
N GLU A 43 -8.56 12.39 7.82
CA GLU A 43 -8.08 13.62 8.45
C GLU A 43 -6.94 13.35 9.44
N GLU A 44 -7.03 12.28 10.22
CA GLU A 44 -5.94 11.86 11.11
C GLU A 44 -4.68 11.53 10.33
N VAL A 45 -4.78 10.72 9.27
CA VAL A 45 -3.62 10.37 8.43
C VAL A 45 -3.01 11.60 7.78
N LYS A 46 -3.82 12.56 7.31
CA LYS A 46 -3.33 13.84 6.77
C LYS A 46 -2.53 14.61 7.81
N LYS A 47 -3.00 14.65 9.06
CA LYS A 47 -2.27 15.31 10.16
C LYS A 47 -0.91 14.66 10.39
N TRP A 48 -0.86 13.33 10.43
CA TRP A 48 0.40 12.59 10.55
C TRP A 48 1.35 12.91 9.38
N ILE A 49 0.85 12.98 8.14
CA ILE A 49 1.65 13.36 6.98
C ILE A 49 2.27 14.76 7.14
N GLU A 50 1.52 15.75 7.63
CA GLU A 50 2.05 17.09 7.89
C GLU A 50 3.17 17.12 8.94
N GLU A 51 3.12 16.23 9.94
CA GLU A 51 4.22 16.08 10.90
C GLU A 51 5.48 15.52 10.23
N TYR A 52 5.35 14.48 9.39
CA TYR A 52 6.48 13.92 8.64
C TYR A 52 7.03 14.86 7.56
N LYS A 53 6.19 15.75 7.00
CA LYS A 53 6.61 16.75 6.02
C LYS A 53 7.79 17.61 6.48
N GLN A 54 7.91 17.82 7.79
CA GLN A 54 8.98 18.59 8.39
C GLN A 54 10.36 17.95 8.22
N SER A 55 10.44 16.61 8.09
CA SER A 55 11.71 15.89 7.93
C SER A 55 12.15 15.71 6.47
N TRP A 56 11.26 15.95 5.50
CA TRP A 56 11.47 15.62 4.09
C TRP A 56 12.71 16.28 3.47
N SER A 57 13.04 17.51 3.88
CA SER A 57 14.23 18.21 3.39
C SER A 57 15.54 17.56 3.82
N ARG A 58 15.53 16.84 4.96
CA ARG A 58 16.70 16.16 5.53
C ARG A 58 16.79 14.71 5.07
N THR A 59 15.68 14.00 5.03
CA THR A 59 15.66 12.55 4.79
C THR A 59 15.40 12.17 3.35
N GLY A 60 14.74 13.05 2.59
CA GLY A 60 14.07 12.65 1.35
C GLY A 60 12.93 11.66 1.62
N ILE A 61 12.30 11.19 0.54
CA ILE A 61 11.13 10.30 0.57
C ILE A 61 11.28 9.24 -0.52
N THR A 62 11.05 8.00 -0.13
CA THR A 62 10.85 6.89 -1.05
C THR A 62 9.36 6.64 -1.18
N LEU A 63 8.85 6.67 -2.41
CA LEU A 63 7.45 6.40 -2.72
C LEU A 63 7.31 4.93 -3.12
N MET A 64 6.46 4.19 -2.42
CA MET A 64 6.17 2.80 -2.72
C MET A 64 4.73 2.69 -3.21
N SER A 65 4.51 2.01 -4.35
CA SER A 65 3.18 1.80 -4.90
C SER A 65 2.96 0.32 -5.20
N ASP A 66 1.85 -0.21 -4.70
CA ASP A 66 1.34 -1.52 -5.08
C ASP A 66 0.21 -1.36 -6.11
N GLY A 67 0.35 -2.05 -7.24
CA GLY A 67 -0.43 -1.85 -8.43
C GLY A 67 -1.40 -3.00 -8.70
N THR A 68 -2.68 -2.72 -8.51
CA THR A 68 -3.77 -3.68 -8.73
C THR A 68 -4.42 -3.59 -10.12
N LYS A 69 -4.26 -2.44 -10.80
CA LYS A 69 -4.78 -2.18 -12.14
C LYS A 69 -3.77 -2.55 -13.23
N LYS A 70 -4.29 -2.89 -14.41
CA LYS A 70 -3.49 -3.21 -15.62
C LYS A 70 -3.37 -2.02 -16.59
N ASP A 71 -3.48 -0.78 -16.10
CA ASP A 71 -3.40 0.44 -16.92
C ASP A 71 -2.17 1.27 -16.52
N ALA A 72 -1.15 1.29 -17.39
CA ALA A 72 0.06 2.07 -17.17
C ALA A 72 -0.20 3.58 -17.13
N ASN A 73 -1.16 4.08 -17.91
CA ASN A 73 -1.44 5.52 -17.98
C ASN A 73 -2.12 6.02 -16.70
N PHE A 74 -2.92 5.16 -16.04
CA PHE A 74 -3.44 5.44 -14.70
C PHE A 74 -2.30 5.70 -13.71
N TYR A 75 -1.30 4.81 -13.65
CA TYR A 75 -0.16 4.97 -12.75
C TYR A 75 0.71 6.16 -13.09
N VAL A 76 0.98 6.45 -14.37
CA VAL A 76 1.75 7.65 -14.75
C VAL A 76 1.10 8.91 -14.19
N ARG A 77 -0.22 9.06 -14.36
CA ARG A 77 -0.95 10.22 -13.82
C ARG A 77 -0.91 10.26 -12.29
N LEU A 78 -1.11 9.12 -11.65
CA LEU A 78 -1.07 9.01 -10.19
C LEU A 78 0.32 9.38 -9.64
N TYR A 79 1.38 8.82 -10.20
CA TYR A 79 2.76 9.11 -9.77
C TYR A 79 3.12 10.57 -10.02
N ASP A 80 2.67 11.15 -11.12
CA ASP A 80 2.83 12.58 -11.39
C ASP A 80 2.20 13.44 -10.29
N GLN A 81 0.95 13.17 -9.94
CA GLN A 81 0.22 13.91 -8.89
C GLN A 81 0.92 13.79 -7.53
N ILE A 82 1.35 12.58 -7.15
CA ILE A 82 2.03 12.35 -5.87
C ILE A 82 3.37 13.10 -5.82
N VAL A 83 4.16 13.05 -6.91
CA VAL A 83 5.45 13.77 -6.95
C VAL A 83 5.24 15.29 -6.89
N GLU A 84 4.20 15.80 -7.52
CA GLU A 84 3.85 17.23 -7.44
C GLU A 84 3.46 17.64 -6.01
N GLU A 85 2.66 16.83 -5.32
CA GLU A 85 2.27 17.07 -3.92
C GLU A 85 3.48 17.05 -2.97
N VAL A 86 4.33 16.04 -3.12
CA VAL A 86 5.54 15.86 -2.30
C VAL A 86 6.61 16.92 -2.62
N ARG A 87 6.55 17.46 -3.83
CA ARG A 87 7.57 18.26 -4.52
C ARG A 87 8.76 17.40 -4.93
N ASP A 88 9.03 17.47 -6.21
CA ASP A 88 10.06 16.71 -6.93
C ASP A 88 11.45 16.63 -6.25
N LYS A 89 11.88 17.71 -5.60
CA LYS A 89 13.17 17.80 -4.90
C LYS A 89 13.29 16.92 -3.64
N HIS A 90 12.17 16.48 -3.07
CA HIS A 90 12.17 15.66 -1.86
C HIS A 90 12.04 14.16 -2.17
N VAL A 91 11.63 13.81 -3.38
CA VAL A 91 11.51 12.41 -3.79
C VAL A 91 12.91 11.91 -4.18
N VAL A 92 13.35 10.82 -3.55
CA VAL A 92 14.66 10.20 -3.84
C VAL A 92 14.50 8.92 -4.66
N GLN A 93 13.38 8.21 -4.50
CA GLN A 93 13.20 6.89 -5.09
C GLN A 93 11.73 6.55 -5.27
N PHE A 94 11.44 5.75 -6.30
CA PHE A 94 10.19 5.02 -6.48
C PHE A 94 10.42 3.50 -6.42
N ILE A 95 9.53 2.82 -5.72
CA ILE A 95 9.46 1.36 -5.68
C ILE A 95 8.06 0.96 -6.12
N THR A 96 7.96 0.08 -7.12
CA THR A 96 6.66 -0.44 -7.57
C THR A 96 6.70 -1.95 -7.69
N ASP A 97 5.55 -2.61 -7.77
CA ASP A 97 5.52 -4.01 -8.23
C ASP A 97 6.13 -4.19 -9.64
N ASN A 98 6.36 -5.45 -10.02
CA ASN A 98 6.92 -5.83 -11.32
C ASN A 98 5.83 -6.08 -12.38
N ALA A 99 4.57 -5.76 -12.11
CA ALA A 99 3.51 -5.89 -13.09
C ALA A 99 3.81 -4.96 -14.28
N ARG A 100 3.49 -5.44 -15.48
CA ARG A 100 3.79 -4.73 -16.75
C ARG A 100 3.36 -3.26 -16.76
N ALA A 101 2.21 -2.96 -16.14
CA ALA A 101 1.69 -1.59 -16.06
C ALA A 101 2.57 -0.69 -15.19
N CYS A 102 3.04 -1.19 -14.04
CA CYS A 102 3.92 -0.47 -13.12
C CYS A 102 5.32 -0.30 -13.69
N VAL A 103 5.87 -1.34 -14.33
CA VAL A 103 7.14 -1.25 -15.06
C VAL A 103 7.07 -0.17 -16.14
N SER A 104 6.02 -0.16 -16.96
CA SER A 104 5.84 0.87 -17.99
C SER A 104 5.72 2.28 -17.40
N ALA A 105 4.97 2.43 -16.30
CA ALA A 105 4.81 3.71 -15.63
C ALA A 105 6.11 4.19 -14.96
N GLY A 106 6.85 3.30 -14.30
CA GLY A 106 8.14 3.57 -13.69
C GLY A 106 9.17 4.03 -14.72
N THR A 107 9.27 3.34 -15.86
CA THR A 107 10.15 3.76 -16.95
C THR A 107 9.80 5.16 -17.47
N LYS A 108 8.52 5.44 -17.72
CA LYS A 108 8.06 6.78 -18.15
C LYS A 108 8.35 7.85 -17.09
N LEU A 109 8.26 7.50 -15.81
CA LEU A 109 8.59 8.40 -14.71
C LEU A 109 10.06 8.78 -14.71
N MET A 110 10.96 7.81 -14.94
CA MET A 110 12.41 8.04 -15.06
C MET A 110 12.76 8.85 -16.31
N ASP A 111 11.99 8.69 -17.39
CA ASP A 111 12.17 9.51 -18.59
C ASP A 111 11.84 10.98 -18.36
N LYS A 112 10.80 11.25 -17.58
CA LYS A 112 10.38 12.60 -17.21
C LYS A 112 11.27 13.23 -16.14
N ARG A 113 11.80 12.43 -15.21
CA ARG A 113 12.54 12.89 -14.02
C ARG A 113 13.86 12.14 -13.85
N LYS A 114 14.92 12.72 -14.42
CA LYS A 114 16.24 12.08 -14.53
C LYS A 114 17.01 11.94 -13.22
N HIS A 115 16.63 12.68 -12.18
CA HIS A 115 17.24 12.60 -10.85
C HIS A 115 16.62 11.51 -9.97
N LEU A 116 15.47 10.96 -10.35
CA LEU A 116 14.81 9.89 -9.61
C LEU A 116 15.39 8.53 -10.00
N VAL A 117 15.33 7.58 -9.07
CA VAL A 117 15.62 6.17 -9.30
C VAL A 117 14.34 5.36 -9.10
N TRP A 118 14.01 4.50 -10.05
CA TRP A 118 12.93 3.52 -9.95
C TRP A 118 13.51 2.13 -9.80
N ILE A 119 12.98 1.36 -8.86
CA ILE A 119 13.31 -0.06 -8.69
C ILE A 119 12.05 -0.91 -8.59
N PRO A 120 12.07 -2.17 -9.08
CA PRO A 120 11.01 -3.12 -8.84
C PRO A 120 11.02 -3.61 -7.38
N CYS A 121 9.85 -4.01 -6.89
CA CYS A 121 9.65 -4.50 -5.52
C CYS A 121 10.39 -5.83 -5.31
N ALA A 122 11.27 -5.87 -4.31
CA ALA A 122 12.01 -7.07 -3.95
C ALA A 122 11.09 -8.22 -3.51
N ALA A 123 10.05 -7.92 -2.72
CA ALA A 123 9.12 -8.95 -2.24
C ALA A 123 8.41 -9.66 -3.41
N HIS A 124 7.94 -8.89 -4.40
CA HIS A 124 7.29 -9.47 -5.57
C HIS A 124 8.28 -10.22 -6.48
N ASN A 125 9.54 -9.77 -6.58
CA ASN A 125 10.56 -10.55 -7.30
C ASN A 125 10.85 -11.89 -6.60
N ILE A 126 10.89 -11.92 -5.27
CA ILE A 126 11.06 -13.17 -4.52
C ILE A 126 9.86 -14.09 -4.74
N ASP A 127 8.64 -13.56 -4.71
CA ASP A 127 7.41 -14.30 -5.00
C ASP A 127 7.45 -14.97 -6.38
N LEU A 128 7.81 -14.22 -7.43
CA LEU A 128 7.98 -14.75 -8.78
C LEU A 128 9.06 -15.85 -8.86
N MET A 129 10.20 -15.67 -8.17
CA MET A 129 11.24 -16.71 -8.11
C MET A 129 10.71 -17.98 -7.42
N LEU A 130 9.92 -17.83 -6.35
CA LEU A 130 9.33 -18.96 -5.64
C LEU A 130 8.26 -19.67 -6.47
N GLU A 131 7.45 -18.94 -7.23
CA GLU A 131 6.50 -19.52 -8.20
C GLU A 131 7.23 -20.37 -9.25
N GLU A 132 8.31 -19.86 -9.83
CA GLU A 132 9.13 -20.60 -10.80
C GLU A 132 9.77 -21.86 -10.19
N ILE A 133 10.26 -21.78 -8.96
CA ILE A 133 10.79 -22.94 -8.22
C ILE A 133 9.68 -23.97 -7.94
N GLY A 134 8.47 -23.51 -7.61
CA GLY A 134 7.32 -24.38 -7.37
C GLY A 134 6.88 -25.17 -8.61
N GLU A 135 7.14 -24.64 -9.81
CA GLU A 135 6.86 -25.32 -11.07
C GLU A 135 7.89 -26.39 -11.46
N ILE A 136 9.02 -26.50 -10.73
CA ILE A 136 9.98 -27.58 -10.93
C ILE A 136 9.29 -28.91 -10.59
N LYS A 137 9.29 -29.85 -11.54
CA LYS A 137 8.56 -31.12 -11.46
C LYS A 137 8.61 -31.79 -10.07
N ILE A 138 9.81 -31.94 -9.50
CA ILE A 138 9.98 -32.56 -8.18
C ILE A 138 9.30 -31.78 -7.05
N MET A 139 9.36 -30.45 -7.08
CA MET A 139 8.70 -29.59 -6.10
C MET A 139 7.18 -29.63 -6.30
N LYS A 140 6.73 -29.58 -7.55
CA LYS A 140 5.32 -29.62 -7.91
C LYS A 140 4.64 -30.92 -7.47
N GLU A 141 5.29 -32.07 -7.71
CA GLU A 141 4.83 -33.38 -7.24
C GLU A 141 4.78 -33.42 -5.71
N THR A 142 5.84 -32.98 -5.03
CA THR A 142 5.90 -32.94 -3.56
C THR A 142 4.80 -32.06 -2.95
N LEU A 143 4.52 -30.90 -3.55
CA LEU A 143 3.49 -29.97 -3.08
C LEU A 143 2.06 -30.50 -3.30
N GLN A 144 1.84 -31.35 -4.29
CA GLN A 144 0.55 -31.99 -4.54
C GLN A 144 0.27 -33.16 -3.59
N GLU A 145 1.31 -33.74 -3.00
CA GLU A 145 1.22 -34.85 -2.04
C GLU A 145 1.09 -34.39 -0.58
N ALA A 146 1.30 -33.10 -0.29
CA ALA A 146 1.21 -32.47 1.03
C ALA A 146 -0.22 -31.99 1.35
#